data_AF-A0A8I1W9H3-F1
#
_entry.id   AF-A0A8I1W9H3-F1
#
_cell.length_a   1.000
_cell.length_b   1.000
_cell.length_c   1.000
_cell.angle_alpha   90.00
_cell.angle_beta   90.00
_cell.angle_gamma   90.00
#
_symmetry.space_group_name_H-M   'P 1'
#
loop_
_entity.id
_entity.type
_entity.pdbx_description
1 polymer ?
#
loop_
_entity_poly.entity_id
_entity_poly.type
_entity_poly.pdbx_seq_one_letter_code
_entity_poly.pdbx_strand_id
1 'polypeptide(L)'
;HMNIKVSRARLESLVEDLVQRSLEPLKVALQDGGLSVSEIDDVILVGGQTRMPMVQKKVAEFFGKEPRKDVNPDEAVAIGAAVQGGVLAGDAKDVLLLDVTPLSLGIETMGSVMTKLIEKNTTIPTQNSQGVSTQGDNQTAVT
;
A
#
# COMPACT_ATOMS: atom_id res chain seq x y z
N HIS A 1 11.86 -11.81 39.97
CA HIS A 1 11.58 -10.45 39.46
C HIS A 1 12.64 -10.12 38.42
N MET A 2 12.23 -9.78 37.19
CA MET A 2 13.15 -9.41 36.11
C MET A 2 13.24 -7.88 36.05
N ASN A 3 14.46 -7.34 36.12
CA ASN A 3 14.72 -5.91 36.02
C ASN A 3 15.85 -5.70 35.00
N ILE A 4 15.48 -5.38 33.75
CA ILE A 4 16.40 -5.18 32.64
C ILE A 4 16.20 -3.77 32.09
N LYS A 5 17.29 -3.00 31.99
CA LYS A 5 17.28 -1.69 31.35
C LYS A 5 17.48 -1.86 29.84
N VAL A 6 16.58 -1.28 29.04
CA VAL A 6 16.69 -1.28 27.58
C VAL A 6 16.91 0.16 27.11
N SER A 7 17.99 0.40 26.38
CA SER A 7 18.26 1.69 25.76
C SER A 7 17.56 1.81 24.41
N ARG A 8 17.36 3.04 23.92
CA ARG A 8 16.85 3.29 22.56
C ARG A 8 17.71 2.59 21.51
N ALA A 9 19.03 2.75 21.59
CA ALA A 9 19.96 2.12 20.65
C ALA A 9 19.82 0.59 20.63
N ARG A 10 19.56 -0.04 21.79
CA ARG A 10 19.30 -1.47 21.85
C ARG A 10 17.99 -1.83 21.15
N LEU A 11 16.90 -1.09 21.40
CA LEU A 11 15.64 -1.31 20.71
C LEU A 11 15.78 -1.14 19.19
N GLU A 12 16.43 -0.07 18.74
CA GLU A 12 16.68 0.19 17.31
C GLU A 12 17.49 -0.95 16.67
N SER A 13 18.54 -1.45 17.34
CA SER A 13 19.31 -2.60 16.85
C SER A 13 18.50 -3.89 16.73
N LEU A 14 17.41 -4.03 17.48
CA LEU A 14 16.56 -5.23 17.47
C LEU A 14 15.48 -5.19 16.38
N VAL A 15 15.19 -4.02 15.82
CA VAL A 15 14.10 -3.82 14.85
C VAL A 15 14.55 -3.16 13.55
N GLU A 16 15.85 -2.93 13.38
CA GLU A 16 16.41 -2.26 12.22
C GLU A 16 16.01 -2.95 10.91
N ASP A 17 16.05 -4.28 10.87
CA ASP A 17 15.65 -5.07 9.70
C ASP A 17 14.18 -4.86 9.35
N LEU A 18 13.30 -4.76 10.35
CA LEU A 18 11.87 -4.50 10.15
C LEU A 18 11.64 -3.11 9.54
N VAL A 19 12.38 -2.09 10.00
CA VAL A 19 12.32 -0.74 9.43
C VAL A 19 12.86 -0.74 7.99
N GLN A 20 13.97 -1.42 7.72
CA GLN A 20 14.53 -1.51 6.37
C GLN A 20 13.59 -2.20 5.39
N ARG A 21 12.94 -3.31 5.81
CA ARG A 21 11.94 -4.02 5.00
C ARG A 21 10.75 -3.15 4.61
N SER A 22 10.42 -2.13 5.40
CA SER A 22 9.35 -1.18 5.07
C SER A 22 9.70 -0.21 3.94
N LEU A 23 10.98 -0.06 3.59
CA LEU A 23 11.41 0.86 2.52
C LEU A 23 11.32 0.23 1.12
N GLU A 24 11.39 -1.09 1.00
CA GLU A 24 11.30 -1.75 -0.32
C GLU A 24 9.93 -1.55 -0.99
N PRO A 25 8.78 -1.66 -0.30
CA PRO A 25 7.49 -1.33 -0.87
C PRO A 25 7.40 0.10 -1.43
N LEU A 26 8.11 1.07 -0.83
CA LEU A 26 8.13 2.45 -1.32
C LEU A 26 8.76 2.55 -2.71
N LYS A 27 9.86 1.83 -2.95
CA LYS A 27 10.52 1.80 -4.27
C LYS A 27 9.62 1.17 -5.32
N VAL A 28 8.95 0.07 -4.98
CA VAL A 28 8.00 -0.61 -5.87
C VAL A 28 6.84 0.33 -6.22
N ALA A 29 6.28 1.04 -5.23
CA ALA A 29 5.19 1.99 -5.46
C ALA A 29 5.61 3.16 -6.37
N LEU A 30 6.80 3.73 -6.15
CA LEU A 30 7.36 4.78 -7.02
C LEU A 30 7.55 4.28 -8.46
N GLN A 31 8.10 3.08 -8.61
CA GLN A 31 8.29 2.46 -9.92
C GLN A 31 6.95 2.21 -10.63
N ASP A 32 5.96 1.66 -9.92
CA ASP A 32 4.63 1.40 -10.44
C ASP A 32 3.90 2.70 -10.83
N GLY A 33 4.12 3.79 -10.10
CA GLY A 33 3.59 5.12 -10.40
C GLY A 33 4.38 5.88 -11.47
N GLY A 34 5.53 5.37 -11.91
CA GLY A 34 6.42 6.05 -12.86
C GLY A 34 7.04 7.34 -12.28
N LEU A 35 7.18 7.43 -10.96
CA LEU A 35 7.66 8.61 -10.25
C LEU A 35 9.06 8.39 -9.67
N SER A 36 9.83 9.46 -9.64
CA SER A 36 11.07 9.56 -8.88
C SER A 36 10.81 10.10 -7.47
N VAL A 37 11.76 9.86 -6.55
CA VAL A 37 11.69 10.41 -5.19
C VAL A 37 11.57 11.94 -5.18
N SER A 38 12.22 12.62 -6.13
CA SER A 38 12.21 14.08 -6.24
C SER A 38 10.85 14.68 -6.63
N GLU A 39 9.96 13.88 -7.21
CA GLU A 39 8.62 14.31 -7.60
C GLU A 39 7.60 14.21 -6.45
N ILE A 40 8.03 13.75 -5.27
CA ILE A 40 7.16 13.66 -4.10
C ILE A 40 7.15 14.99 -3.35
N ASP A 41 6.02 15.70 -3.42
CA ASP A 41 5.84 17.02 -2.80
C ASP A 41 5.74 16.96 -1.27
N ASP A 42 4.99 16.01 -0.73
CA ASP A 42 4.74 15.87 0.70
C ASP A 42 4.85 14.42 1.15
N VAL A 43 5.37 14.21 2.36
CA VAL A 43 5.42 12.90 3.02
C VAL A 43 4.55 12.97 4.26
N ILE A 44 3.53 12.13 4.35
CA ILE A 44 2.60 12.06 5.49
C ILE A 44 2.82 10.73 6.20
N LEU A 45 3.00 10.76 7.52
CA LEU A 45 3.15 9.57 8.36
C LEU A 45 1.81 9.22 9.01
N VAL A 46 1.41 7.94 8.91
CA VAL A 46 0.16 7.43 9.47
C VAL A 46 0.44 6.15 10.28
N GLY A 47 -0.23 6.03 11.43
CA GLY A 47 -0.12 4.91 12.37
C GLY A 47 0.91 5.13 13.49
N GLY A 48 0.60 4.67 14.70
CA GLY A 48 1.40 4.96 15.90
C GLY A 48 2.87 4.51 15.84
N GLN A 49 3.20 3.46 15.08
CA GLN A 49 4.57 2.99 14.92
C GLN A 49 5.47 4.02 14.21
N THR A 50 4.89 4.97 13.46
CA THR A 50 5.62 6.09 12.83
C THR A 50 6.09 7.15 13.82
N ARG A 51 5.68 7.09 15.09
CA ARG A 51 6.20 7.95 16.16
C ARG A 51 7.62 7.56 16.58
N MET A 52 8.11 6.38 16.19
CA MET A 52 9.48 5.94 16.47
C MET A 52 10.50 6.82 15.72
N PRO A 53 11.48 7.45 16.40
CA PRO A 53 12.44 8.36 15.76
C PRO A 53 13.24 7.73 14.61
N MET A 54 13.61 6.46 14.73
CA MET A 54 14.31 5.73 13.68
C MET A 54 13.50 5.62 12.39
N VAL A 55 12.18 5.38 12.50
CA VAL A 55 11.28 5.28 11.35
C VAL A 55 11.21 6.63 10.64
N GLN A 56 10.98 7.72 11.39
CA GLN A 56 10.92 9.07 10.82
C GLN A 56 12.22 9.45 10.12
N LYS A 57 13.36 9.15 10.76
CA LYS A 57 14.68 9.39 10.18
C LYS A 57 14.89 8.61 8.88
N LYS A 58 14.54 7.33 8.85
CA LYS A 58 14.71 6.49 7.66
C LYS A 58 13.82 6.92 6.50
N VAL A 59 12.59 7.33 6.78
CA VAL A 59 11.69 7.89 5.78
C VAL A 59 12.22 9.24 5.26
N ALA A 60 12.68 10.12 6.15
CA ALA A 60 13.26 11.41 5.74
C ALA A 60 14.54 11.24 4.90
N GLU A 61 15.40 10.28 5.26
CA GLU A 61 16.58 9.90 4.47
C GLU A 61 16.17 9.37 3.08
N PHE A 62 15.14 8.53 3.01
CA PHE A 62 14.67 7.94 1.76
C PHE A 62 14.11 8.99 0.80
N PHE A 63 13.26 9.90 1.29
CA PHE A 63 12.62 10.92 0.46
C PHE A 63 13.45 12.21 0.32
N GLY A 64 14.53 12.36 1.09
CA GLY A 64 15.29 13.61 1.17
C GLY A 64 14.48 14.80 1.69
N LYS A 65 13.39 14.54 2.41
CA LYS A 65 12.39 15.53 2.84
C LYS A 65 11.83 15.18 4.22
N GLU A 66 11.60 16.20 5.04
CA GLU A 66 10.98 16.04 6.35
C GLU A 66 9.49 15.72 6.21
N PRO A 67 8.98 14.66 6.87
CA PRO A 67 7.56 14.37 6.88
C PRO A 67 6.75 15.44 7.60
N ARG A 68 5.51 15.64 7.14
CA ARG A 68 4.55 16.55 7.75
C ARG A 68 4.17 16.11 9.16
N LYS A 69 3.95 17.11 10.02
CA LYS A 69 3.66 16.93 11.46
C LYS A 69 2.32 17.53 11.89
N ASP A 70 1.60 18.12 10.95
CA ASP A 70 0.28 18.74 11.17
C ASP A 70 -0.88 17.77 10.95
N VAL A 71 -0.60 16.51 10.64
CA VAL A 71 -1.57 15.41 10.58
C VAL A 71 -1.37 14.49 11.79
N ASN A 72 -2.43 14.23 12.56
CA ASN A 72 -2.37 13.27 13.67
C ASN A 72 -2.29 11.83 13.10
N PRO A 73 -1.17 11.10 13.30
CA PRO A 73 -0.98 9.78 12.70
C PRO A 73 -1.96 8.73 13.22
N ASP A 74 -2.53 8.92 14.42
CA ASP A 74 -3.39 7.93 15.06
C ASP A 74 -4.87 8.09 14.68
N GLU A 75 -5.26 9.26 14.18
CA GLU A 75 -6.67 9.62 13.91
C GLU A 75 -6.97 9.88 12.43
N ALA A 76 -5.93 10.18 11.62
CA ALA A 76 -6.09 10.57 10.22
C ALA A 76 -6.94 9.59 9.40
N VAL A 77 -6.78 8.28 9.63
CA VAL A 77 -7.55 7.24 8.91
C VAL A 77 -9.03 7.32 9.25
N ALA A 78 -9.38 7.47 10.54
CA ALA A 78 -10.77 7.54 10.97
C ALA A 78 -11.45 8.83 10.47
N ILE A 79 -10.72 9.95 10.49
CA ILE A 79 -11.19 11.23 9.95
C ILE A 79 -11.43 11.11 8.44
N GLY A 80 -10.49 10.53 7.69
CA GLY A 80 -10.64 10.30 6.25
C GLY A 80 -11.84 9.42 5.90
N ALA A 81 -12.08 8.36 6.68
CA ALA A 81 -13.26 7.52 6.52
C ALA A 81 -14.57 8.28 6.78
N ALA A 82 -14.62 9.14 7.80
CA ALA A 82 -15.78 9.98 8.08
C ALA A 82 -16.06 10.99 6.95
N VAL A 83 -15.00 11.60 6.39
CA VAL A 83 -15.12 12.48 5.22
C VAL A 83 -15.70 11.73 4.03
N GLN A 84 -15.20 10.51 3.74
CA GLN A 84 -15.76 9.68 2.66
C GLN A 84 -17.23 9.31 2.92
N GLY A 85 -17.60 9.04 4.16
CA GLY A 85 -19.01 8.83 4.55
C GLY A 85 -19.89 10.06 4.26
N GLY A 86 -19.40 11.27 4.55
CA GLY A 86 -20.09 12.53 4.22
C GLY A 86 -20.25 12.75 2.72
N VAL A 87 -19.24 12.38 1.90
CA VAL A 87 -19.35 12.43 0.44
C VAL A 87 -20.47 11.50 -0.05
N LEU A 88 -20.53 10.27 0.47
CA LEU A 88 -21.56 9.30 0.11
C LEU A 88 -22.97 9.73 0.58
N ALA A 89 -23.06 10.46 1.70
CA ALA A 89 -24.31 11.05 2.19
C ALA A 89 -24.76 12.29 1.40
N GLY A 90 -23.88 12.87 0.58
CA GLY A 90 -24.14 14.07 -0.22
C GLY A 90 -23.85 15.40 0.50
N ASP A 91 -23.22 15.34 1.68
CA ASP A 91 -22.83 16.50 2.49
C ASP A 91 -21.62 17.23 1.90
N ALA A 92 -20.74 16.50 1.21
CA ALA A 92 -19.59 17.03 0.48
C ALA A 92 -19.78 16.82 -1.03
N LYS A 93 -19.86 17.93 -1.75
CA LYS A 93 -19.90 18.00 -3.21
C LYS A 93 -18.51 18.45 -3.65
N ASP A 94 -17.95 17.86 -4.70
CA ASP A 94 -16.59 18.15 -5.23
C ASP A 94 -15.45 17.26 -4.69
N VAL A 95 -15.74 16.03 -4.27
CA VAL A 95 -14.71 15.00 -4.03
C VAL A 95 -14.84 13.90 -5.07
N LEU A 96 -13.79 13.69 -5.86
CA LEU A 96 -13.64 12.53 -6.75
C LEU A 96 -12.56 11.61 -6.17
N LEU A 97 -12.93 10.37 -5.86
CA LEU A 97 -12.00 9.35 -5.37
C LEU A 97 -11.82 8.29 -6.46
N LEU A 98 -10.60 8.17 -6.99
CA LEU A 98 -10.20 7.13 -7.92
C LEU A 98 -9.17 6.24 -7.21
N ASP A 99 -9.60 5.04 -6.85
CA ASP A 99 -8.74 4.06 -6.17
C ASP A 99 -8.34 2.93 -7.15
N VAL A 100 -7.43 2.05 -6.75
CA VAL A 100 -6.88 0.98 -7.59
C VAL A 100 -6.88 -0.38 -6.87
N THR A 101 -6.84 -1.48 -7.62
CA THR A 101 -6.60 -2.81 -7.02
C THR A 101 -5.12 -3.00 -6.63
N PRO A 102 -4.79 -3.46 -5.40
CA PRO A 102 -3.39 -3.58 -4.96
C PRO A 102 -2.65 -4.77 -5.55
N LEU A 103 -3.37 -5.77 -6.07
CA LEU A 103 -2.82 -7.01 -6.61
C LEU A 103 -3.45 -7.33 -7.97
N SER A 104 -2.69 -8.06 -8.80
CA SER A 104 -3.24 -8.61 -10.03
C SER A 104 -4.24 -9.72 -9.68
N LEU A 105 -5.45 -9.63 -10.22
CA LEU A 105 -6.46 -10.68 -10.13
C LEU A 105 -6.38 -11.55 -11.36
N GLY A 106 -6.40 -12.87 -11.18
CA GLY A 106 -6.32 -13.82 -12.29
C GLY A 106 -6.81 -15.20 -11.89
N ILE A 107 -6.75 -16.10 -12.86
CA ILE A 107 -7.08 -17.52 -12.69
C ILE A 107 -5.85 -18.37 -12.92
N GLU A 108 -5.81 -19.54 -12.28
CA GLU A 108 -4.84 -20.57 -12.65
C GLU A 108 -5.22 -21.15 -14.01
N THR A 109 -4.25 -21.29 -14.90
CA THR A 109 -4.39 -21.99 -16.17
C THR A 109 -3.43 -23.18 -16.23
N MET A 110 -3.59 -24.02 -17.24
CA MET A 110 -2.84 -25.27 -17.40
C MET A 110 -1.33 -25.08 -17.15
N GLY A 111 -0.76 -26.00 -16.36
CA GLY A 111 0.64 -25.93 -15.94
C GLY A 111 0.88 -25.11 -14.68
N SER A 112 -0.17 -24.84 -13.90
CA SER A 112 -0.14 -24.03 -12.69
C SER A 112 0.42 -22.63 -12.91
N VAL A 113 0.07 -22.07 -14.07
CA VAL A 113 0.47 -20.71 -14.47
C VAL A 113 -0.65 -19.74 -14.11
N MET A 114 -0.32 -18.66 -13.41
CA MET A 114 -1.29 -17.59 -13.15
C MET A 114 -1.48 -16.75 -14.42
N THR A 115 -2.69 -16.78 -14.99
CA THR A 115 -3.10 -15.87 -16.06
C THR A 115 -3.85 -14.70 -15.44
N LYS A 116 -3.26 -13.51 -15.56
CA LYS A 116 -3.82 -12.27 -15.00
C LYS A 116 -4.94 -11.75 -15.88
N LEU A 117 -6.05 -11.38 -15.24
CA LEU A 117 -7.25 -10.80 -15.87
C LEU A 117 -7.34 -9.30 -15.60
N ILE A 118 -7.00 -8.88 -14.38
CA ILE A 118 -6.93 -7.47 -13.98
C ILE A 118 -5.55 -7.27 -13.37
N GLU A 119 -4.77 -6.34 -13.91
CA GLU A 119 -3.43 -6.05 -13.39
C GLU A 119 -3.47 -5.28 -12.07
N LYS A 120 -2.45 -5.45 -11.22
CA LYS A 120 -2.25 -4.57 -10.07
C LYS A 120 -2.23 -3.10 -10.52
N ASN A 121 -2.66 -2.21 -9.64
CA ASN A 121 -2.80 -0.78 -9.88
C ASN A 121 -3.83 -0.39 -10.96
N THR A 122 -4.72 -1.30 -11.39
CA THR A 122 -5.86 -0.94 -12.26
C THR A 122 -6.89 -0.14 -11.46
N THR A 123 -7.33 1.01 -11.99
CA THR A 123 -8.38 1.86 -11.38
C THR A 123 -9.70 1.11 -11.21
N ILE A 124 -10.35 1.29 -10.06
CA ILE A 124 -11.65 0.73 -9.75
C ILE A 124 -12.74 1.83 -9.76
N PRO A 125 -13.98 1.51 -10.18
CA PRO A 125 -14.48 0.20 -10.62
C PRO A 125 -13.97 -0.21 -12.02
N THR A 126 -13.75 -1.52 -12.24
CA THR A 126 -13.29 -2.08 -13.53
C THR A 126 -13.96 -3.43 -13.82
N GLN A 127 -13.99 -3.82 -15.10
CA GLN A 127 -14.51 -5.11 -15.59
C GLN A 127 -13.58 -5.68 -16.66
N ASN A 128 -13.33 -6.99 -16.63
CA ASN A 128 -12.60 -7.72 -17.66
C ASN A 128 -13.39 -8.98 -18.06
N SER A 129 -13.29 -9.41 -19.32
CA SER A 129 -13.90 -10.65 -19.80
C SER A 129 -12.96 -11.31 -20.80
N GLN A 130 -12.67 -12.59 -20.59
CA GLN A 130 -11.79 -13.38 -21.43
C GLN A 130 -12.49 -14.67 -21.86
N GLY A 131 -12.46 -14.98 -23.16
CA GLY A 131 -12.94 -16.26 -23.67
C GLY A 131 -12.00 -17.39 -23.26
N VAL A 132 -12.56 -18.48 -22.74
CA VAL A 132 -11.84 -19.72 -22.40
C VAL A 132 -12.35 -20.87 -23.27
N SER A 133 -11.48 -21.85 -23.56
CA SER A 133 -11.82 -23.01 -24.40
C SER A 133 -11.28 -24.30 -23.79
N THR A 134 -11.84 -25.43 -24.24
CA THR A 134 -11.37 -26.77 -23.91
C THR A 134 -9.94 -26.99 -24.40
N GLN A 135 -9.16 -27.74 -23.63
CA GLN A 135 -7.76 -28.06 -23.92
C GLN A 135 -7.59 -29.48 -24.49
N GLY A 136 -8.65 -30.29 -24.53
CA GLY A 136 -8.62 -31.64 -25.10
C GLY A 136 -9.97 -32.10 -25.64
N ASP A 137 -9.93 -33.09 -26.54
CA ASP A 137 -11.11 -33.68 -27.17
C ASP A 137 -12.04 -34.31 -26.12
N ASN A 138 -13.34 -34.04 -26.23
CA ASN A 138 -14.39 -34.52 -25.31
C ASN A 138 -14.20 -34.10 -23.83
N GLN A 139 -13.49 -33.00 -23.57
CA GLN A 139 -13.42 -32.41 -22.22
C GLN A 139 -14.82 -31.93 -21.79
N THR A 140 -15.36 -32.52 -20.72
CA THR A 140 -16.74 -32.28 -20.25
C THR A 140 -16.89 -31.10 -19.30
N ALA A 141 -15.79 -30.58 -18.76
CA ALA A 141 -15.78 -29.41 -17.87
C ALA A 141 -14.53 -28.55 -18.10
N VAL A 142 -14.71 -27.23 -18.11
CA VAL A 142 -13.63 -26.24 -18.10
C VAL A 142 -13.43 -25.81 -16.65
N THR A 143 -12.31 -26.19 -16.07
CA THR A 143 -11.84 -25.81 -14.72
C THR A 143 -10.51 -25.12 -14.82
#